data_AF-A0A443SDF6-F1
#
_entry.id   AF-A0A443SDF6-F1
#
_cell.length_a   1.000
_cell.length_b   1.000
_cell.length_c   1.000
_cell.angle_alpha   90.00
_cell.angle_beta   90.00
_cell.angle_gamma   90.00
#
_symmetry.space_group_name_H-M   'P 1'
#
loop_
_entity.id
_entity.type
_entity.pdbx_description
1 polymer ?
#
loop_
_entity_poly.entity_id
_entity_poly.type
_entity_poly.pdbx_seq_one_letter_code
_entity_poly.pdbx_strand_id
1 'polypeptide(L)'
;MAVSTISGGSVETEDRIRRDEKSKISRQLTIGSLVCLLSWILLIIAFSSPYWLSSYKYTYSSFVRLGLWDFCFRDFRHPYFQYDDKFDGCHWIYSSKYHNIRDWLQPPWFIFVQAMMVIALIFSLLTLIVIAFVLMLFFIRYQFIAIGIAFILEVLAGTQREKSVTGAVRVMNVFLKHIAFRK
;
A
#
# COMPACT_ATOMS: atom_id res chain seq x y z
N MET A 1 -45.80 28.43 18.71
CA MET A 1 -44.53 28.75 18.02
C MET A 1 -43.39 28.28 18.90
N ALA A 2 -42.31 27.72 18.33
CA ALA A 2 -41.08 27.21 18.95
C ALA A 2 -41.07 25.73 19.45
N VAL A 3 -41.17 24.76 18.53
CA VAL A 3 -40.74 23.35 18.76
C VAL A 3 -40.13 22.77 17.46
N SER A 4 -39.03 23.34 16.96
CA SER A 4 -38.30 22.75 15.81
C SER A 4 -36.79 22.98 15.81
N THR A 5 -36.25 23.86 16.66
CA THR A 5 -34.83 24.20 16.66
C THR A 5 -33.93 23.24 17.47
N ILE A 6 -34.50 22.40 18.35
CA ILE A 6 -33.70 21.51 19.22
C ILE A 6 -33.26 20.22 18.51
N SER A 7 -34.05 19.72 17.54
CA SER A 7 -33.75 18.47 16.83
C SER A 7 -32.75 18.65 15.68
N GLY A 8 -32.67 19.84 15.08
CA GLY A 8 -31.72 20.12 13.98
C GLY A 8 -30.27 20.25 14.43
N GLY A 9 -30.04 20.83 15.61
CA GLY A 9 -28.69 21.05 16.14
C GLY A 9 -27.97 19.78 16.60
N SER A 10 -28.71 18.81 17.16
CA SER A 10 -28.12 17.52 17.56
C SER A 10 -27.69 16.69 16.36
N VAL A 11 -28.53 16.62 15.32
CA VAL A 11 -28.25 15.87 14.08
C VAL A 11 -27.06 16.45 13.32
N GLU A 12 -26.95 17.77 13.19
CA GLU A 12 -25.82 18.40 12.50
C GLU A 12 -24.49 18.21 13.24
N THR A 13 -24.54 18.18 14.58
CA THR A 13 -23.36 17.92 15.42
C THR A 13 -22.90 16.47 15.29
N GLU A 14 -23.81 15.51 15.33
CA GLU A 14 -23.51 14.08 15.10
C GLU A 14 -22.92 13.82 13.70
N ASP A 15 -23.47 14.44 12.66
CA ASP A 15 -22.95 14.31 11.30
C ASP A 15 -21.56 14.91 11.13
N ARG A 16 -21.25 16.01 11.83
CA ARG A 16 -19.92 16.63 11.83
C ARG A 16 -18.90 15.71 12.52
N ILE A 17 -19.24 15.17 13.69
CA ILE A 17 -18.42 14.21 14.44
C ILE A 17 -18.14 12.97 13.58
N ARG A 18 -19.17 12.40 12.93
CA ARG A 18 -19.04 11.24 12.04
C ARG A 18 -18.13 11.51 10.84
N ARG A 19 -18.18 12.72 10.28
CA ARG A 19 -17.33 13.12 9.14
C ARG A 19 -15.87 13.27 9.56
N ASP A 20 -15.62 13.87 10.72
CA ASP A 20 -14.28 14.03 11.29
C ASP A 20 -13.67 12.67 11.60
N GLU A 21 -14.44 11.76 12.20
CA GLU A 21 -14.01 10.40 12.51
C GLU A 21 -13.67 9.61 11.24
N LYS A 22 -14.52 9.68 10.21
CA LYS A 22 -14.26 9.06 8.90
C LYS A 22 -12.97 9.57 8.25
N SER A 23 -12.69 10.87 8.34
CA SER A 23 -11.44 11.46 7.80
C SER A 23 -10.20 10.97 8.56
N LYS A 24 -10.30 10.86 9.89
CA LYS A 24 -9.22 10.36 10.75
C LYS A 24 -8.93 8.89 10.45
N ILE A 25 -9.98 8.06 10.36
CA ILE A 25 -9.86 6.63 10.02
C ILE A 25 -9.21 6.47 8.64
N SER A 26 -9.65 7.25 7.63
CA SER A 26 -9.03 7.21 6.30
C SER A 26 -7.55 7.56 6.32
N ARG A 27 -7.16 8.62 7.05
CA ARG A 27 -5.76 9.03 7.18
C ARG A 27 -4.92 7.96 7.90
N GLN A 28 -5.45 7.37 8.95
CA GLN A 28 -4.80 6.28 9.69
C GLN A 28 -4.61 5.03 8.82
N LEU A 29 -5.62 4.66 8.02
CA LEU A 29 -5.53 3.55 7.07
C LEU A 29 -4.45 3.76 6.01
N THR A 30 -4.34 4.98 5.45
CA THR A 30 -3.30 5.30 4.47
C THR A 30 -1.90 5.21 5.07
N ILE A 31 -1.69 5.78 6.26
CA ILE A 31 -0.39 5.72 6.95
C ILE A 31 -0.04 4.26 7.29
N GLY A 32 -1.00 3.51 7.84
CA GLY A 32 -0.83 2.09 8.14
C GLY A 32 -0.45 1.28 6.91
N SER A 33 -1.10 1.52 5.77
CA SER A 33 -0.78 0.86 4.49
C SER A 33 0.67 1.11 4.05
N LEU A 34 1.17 2.34 4.21
CA LEU A 34 2.55 2.67 3.85
C LEU A 34 3.56 1.94 4.74
N VAL A 35 3.29 1.88 6.05
CA VAL A 35 4.14 1.17 7.02
C VAL A 35 4.13 -0.35 6.76
N CYS A 36 2.97 -0.93 6.47
CA CYS A 36 2.85 -2.34 6.10
C CYS A 36 3.62 -2.66 4.82
N LEU A 37 3.55 -1.80 3.80
CA LEU A 37 4.28 -1.97 2.54
C LEU A 37 5.80 -1.89 2.77
N LEU A 38 6.27 -0.95 3.57
CA LEU A 38 7.69 -0.86 3.94
C LEU A 38 8.14 -2.10 4.70
N SER A 39 7.34 -2.57 5.65
CA SER A 39 7.64 -3.78 6.44
C SER A 39 7.74 -5.02 5.55
N TRP A 40 6.85 -5.15 4.55
CA TRP A 40 6.88 -6.25 3.59
C TRP A 40 8.12 -6.20 2.69
N ILE A 41 8.53 -5.01 2.24
CA ILE A 41 9.77 -4.84 1.46
C ILE A 41 10.99 -5.27 2.30
N LEU A 42 11.05 -4.86 3.58
CA LEU A 42 12.13 -5.27 4.49
C LEU A 42 12.15 -6.79 4.72
N LEU A 43 10.98 -7.43 4.82
CA LEU A 43 10.89 -8.90 4.90
C LEU A 43 11.43 -9.58 3.65
N ILE A 44 11.16 -9.05 2.45
CA ILE A 44 11.73 -9.57 1.19
C ILE A 44 13.25 -9.43 1.18
N ILE A 45 13.77 -8.27 1.59
CA ILE A 45 15.22 -8.04 1.66
C ILE A 45 15.87 -9.03 2.62
N ALA A 46 15.28 -9.25 3.81
CA ALA A 46 15.78 -10.24 4.76
C ALA A 46 15.73 -11.67 4.17
N PHE A 47 14.67 -12.01 3.46
CA PHE A 47 14.46 -13.32 2.83
C PHE A 47 15.48 -13.63 1.73
N SER A 48 15.85 -12.63 0.90
CA SER A 48 16.84 -12.78 -0.16
C SER A 48 18.27 -12.42 0.26
N SER A 49 18.48 -12.06 1.53
CA SER A 49 19.80 -11.63 2.02
C SER A 49 20.79 -12.81 2.01
N PRO A 50 21.99 -12.63 1.41
CA PRO A 50 23.05 -13.63 1.43
C PRO A 50 23.94 -13.55 2.70
N TYR A 51 23.56 -12.75 3.70
CA TYR A 51 24.35 -12.46 4.90
C TYR A 51 23.56 -12.64 6.21
N TRP A 52 22.96 -13.82 6.41
CA TRP A 52 22.34 -14.19 7.69
C TRP A 52 23.40 -14.52 8.75
N LEU A 53 24.47 -15.18 8.33
CA LEU A 53 25.63 -15.45 9.17
C LEU A 53 26.89 -15.33 8.33
N SER A 54 27.89 -14.61 8.83
CA SER A 54 29.18 -14.45 8.15
C SER A 54 30.31 -14.76 9.12
N SER A 55 31.36 -15.40 8.63
CA SER A 55 32.56 -15.63 9.44
C SER A 55 33.36 -14.35 9.62
N TYR A 56 34.07 -14.28 10.73
CA TYR A 56 34.96 -13.17 11.03
C TYR A 56 36.27 -13.32 10.24
N LYS A 57 36.76 -12.21 9.66
CA LYS A 57 37.89 -12.22 8.69
C LYS A 57 39.19 -12.84 9.21
N TYR A 58 39.40 -12.82 10.52
CA TYR A 58 40.63 -13.29 11.15
C TYR A 58 40.54 -14.72 11.68
N THR A 59 39.38 -15.34 11.56
CA THR A 59 39.20 -16.75 11.87
C THR A 59 39.43 -17.50 10.56
N TYR A 60 40.49 -18.32 10.48
CA TYR A 60 40.80 -19.17 9.31
C TYR A 60 39.77 -20.30 9.14
N SER A 61 38.50 -19.93 9.00
CA SER A 61 37.39 -20.86 8.79
C SER A 61 37.15 -21.06 7.30
N SER A 62 36.86 -22.30 6.93
CA SER A 62 36.39 -22.64 5.58
C SER A 62 34.97 -22.12 5.29
N PHE A 63 34.23 -21.73 6.33
CA PHE A 63 32.92 -21.09 6.18
C PHE A 63 33.08 -19.59 5.96
N VAL A 64 32.46 -19.04 4.90
CA VAL A 64 32.56 -17.62 4.55
C VAL A 64 31.28 -16.87 4.93
N ARG A 65 30.15 -17.30 4.37
CA ARG A 65 28.84 -16.70 4.62
C ARG A 65 27.71 -17.67 4.32
N LEU A 66 26.60 -17.41 4.97
CA LEU A 66 25.34 -18.13 4.88
C LEU A 66 24.24 -17.12 4.62
N GLY A 67 23.56 -17.30 3.51
CA GLY A 67 22.24 -16.72 3.26
C GLY A 67 21.15 -17.68 3.69
N LEU A 68 19.91 -17.27 3.50
CA LEU A 68 18.78 -18.17 3.74
C LEU A 68 18.74 -19.31 2.72
N TRP A 69 19.15 -19.04 1.47
CA TRP A 69 19.05 -19.96 0.33
C TRP A 69 20.40 -20.34 -0.29
N ASP A 70 21.46 -19.59 -0.02
CA ASP A 70 22.78 -19.79 -0.62
C ASP A 70 23.84 -19.92 0.48
N PHE A 71 24.82 -20.78 0.24
CA PHE A 71 25.94 -21.01 1.15
C PHE A 71 27.25 -20.77 0.41
N CYS A 72 28.22 -20.14 1.09
CA CYS A 72 29.53 -19.87 0.55
C CYS A 72 30.62 -20.46 1.44
N PHE A 73 31.40 -21.35 0.84
CA PHE A 73 32.55 -22.00 1.46
C PHE A 73 33.83 -21.69 0.69
N ARG A 74 34.96 -21.80 1.39
CA ARG A 74 36.31 -21.71 0.85
C ARG A 74 37.14 -22.89 1.34
N ASP A 75 37.53 -23.75 0.42
CA ASP A 75 38.32 -24.96 0.63
C ASP A 75 37.72 -25.89 1.72
N PHE A 76 36.39 -25.99 1.81
CA PHE A 76 35.76 -26.85 2.81
C PHE A 76 35.76 -28.31 2.35
N ARG A 77 36.19 -29.21 3.24
CA ARG A 77 36.13 -30.67 3.07
C ARG A 77 35.30 -31.27 4.20
N HIS A 78 34.26 -32.02 3.85
CA HIS A 78 33.37 -32.62 4.82
C HIS A 78 33.97 -33.94 5.35
N PRO A 79 34.20 -34.10 6.68
CA PRO A 79 34.94 -35.25 7.23
C PRO A 79 34.32 -36.62 6.94
N TYR A 80 32.99 -36.69 6.87
CA TYR A 80 32.26 -37.95 6.63
C TYR A 80 31.99 -38.22 5.15
N PHE A 81 32.47 -37.36 4.24
CA PHE A 81 32.24 -37.53 2.81
C PHE A 81 33.38 -38.37 2.21
N GLN A 82 33.01 -39.42 1.50
CA GLN A 82 33.95 -40.47 1.04
C GLN A 82 34.83 -40.01 -0.13
N TYR A 83 34.39 -39.00 -0.88
CA TYR A 83 35.11 -38.45 -2.02
C TYR A 83 35.87 -37.19 -1.62
N ASP A 84 37.07 -36.98 -2.17
CA ASP A 84 37.92 -35.82 -1.86
C ASP A 84 37.49 -34.54 -2.59
N ASP A 85 36.18 -34.27 -2.58
CA ASP A 85 35.60 -33.09 -3.19
C ASP A 85 35.75 -31.87 -2.28
N LYS A 86 36.29 -30.80 -2.87
CA LYS A 86 36.31 -29.48 -2.24
C LYS A 86 35.01 -28.73 -2.56
N PHE A 87 34.40 -28.18 -1.52
CA PHE A 87 33.25 -27.28 -1.63
C PHE A 87 33.77 -25.84 -1.65
N ASP A 88 33.89 -25.30 -2.87
CA ASP A 88 34.38 -23.95 -3.11
C ASP A 88 33.35 -23.09 -3.83
N GLY A 89 33.29 -21.83 -3.41
CA GLY A 89 32.41 -20.81 -3.97
C GLY A 89 31.05 -20.75 -3.30
N CYS A 90 30.18 -19.95 -3.91
CA CYS A 90 28.81 -19.73 -3.46
C CYS A 90 27.86 -20.51 -4.36
N HIS A 91 27.09 -21.41 -3.77
CA HIS A 91 26.09 -22.17 -4.52
C HIS A 91 24.75 -22.14 -3.79
N TRP A 92 23.71 -22.31 -4.58
CA TRP A 92 22.36 -22.47 -4.08
C TRP A 92 22.20 -23.79 -3.34
N ILE A 93 21.39 -23.80 -2.29
CA ILE A 93 21.22 -24.94 -1.39
C ILE A 93 20.78 -26.23 -2.10
N TYR A 94 19.98 -26.10 -3.17
CA TYR A 94 19.51 -27.21 -3.99
C TYR A 94 20.40 -27.51 -5.21
N SER A 95 21.60 -26.92 -5.27
CA SER A 95 22.58 -27.26 -6.30
C SER A 95 23.06 -28.71 -6.15
N SER A 96 23.36 -29.35 -7.29
CA SER A 96 23.93 -30.70 -7.32
C SER A 96 25.18 -30.82 -6.45
N LYS A 97 25.97 -29.75 -6.35
CA LYS A 97 27.19 -29.69 -5.53
C LYS A 97 26.91 -29.99 -4.04
N TYR A 98 25.76 -29.58 -3.50
CA TYR A 98 25.43 -29.78 -2.08
C TYR A 98 24.49 -30.94 -1.80
N HIS A 99 24.11 -31.72 -2.82
CA HIS A 99 23.11 -32.78 -2.70
C HIS A 99 23.38 -33.74 -1.55
N ASN A 100 24.65 -34.13 -1.38
CA ASN A 100 25.10 -35.12 -0.40
C ASN A 100 25.30 -34.59 1.03
N ILE A 101 25.47 -33.26 1.19
CA ILE A 101 25.73 -32.63 2.50
C ILE A 101 24.57 -31.74 2.97
N ARG A 102 23.47 -31.69 2.20
CA ARG A 102 22.33 -30.80 2.44
C ARG A 102 21.66 -31.01 3.80
N ASP A 103 21.49 -32.26 4.23
CA ASP A 103 20.87 -32.56 5.52
C ASP A 103 21.70 -32.05 6.70
N TRP A 104 23.02 -31.95 6.51
CA TRP A 104 23.92 -31.34 7.48
C TRP A 104 23.90 -29.81 7.39
N LEU A 105 23.82 -29.25 6.18
CA LEU A 105 23.77 -27.80 5.94
C LEU A 105 22.47 -27.15 6.43
N GLN A 106 21.34 -27.86 6.32
CA GLN A 106 20.00 -27.41 6.71
C GLN A 106 19.49 -28.19 7.92
N PRO A 107 19.95 -27.84 9.13
CA PRO A 107 19.40 -28.46 10.33
C PRO A 107 17.90 -28.12 10.47
N PRO A 108 17.11 -28.95 11.19
CA PRO A 108 15.66 -28.77 11.29
C PRO A 108 15.21 -27.39 11.78
N TRP A 109 15.97 -26.77 12.70
CA TRP A 109 15.67 -25.42 13.19
C TRP A 109 15.79 -24.36 12.09
N PHE A 110 16.72 -24.53 11.15
CA PHE A 110 16.93 -23.58 10.05
C PHE A 110 15.82 -23.71 9.00
N ILE A 111 15.41 -24.95 8.69
CA ILE A 111 14.25 -25.23 7.83
C ILE A 111 12.98 -24.62 8.43
N PHE A 112 12.82 -24.70 9.75
CA PHE A 112 11.69 -24.06 10.44
C PHE A 112 11.68 -22.54 10.22
N VAL A 113 12.83 -21.87 10.37
CA VAL A 113 12.95 -20.43 10.10
C VAL A 113 12.62 -20.11 8.64
N GLN A 114 13.15 -20.88 7.68
CA GLN A 114 12.82 -20.73 6.26
C GLN A 114 11.30 -20.80 6.02
N ALA A 115 10.63 -21.82 6.58
CA ALA A 115 9.19 -22.00 6.44
C ALA A 115 8.40 -20.84 7.07
N MET A 116 8.77 -20.40 8.27
CA MET A 116 8.11 -19.28 8.95
C MET A 116 8.25 -17.97 8.17
N MET A 117 9.41 -17.70 7.58
CA MET A 117 9.63 -16.52 6.74
C MET A 117 8.76 -16.54 5.47
N VAL A 118 8.63 -17.69 4.81
CA VAL A 118 7.74 -17.84 3.64
C VAL A 118 6.28 -17.63 4.03
N ILE A 119 5.83 -18.25 5.13
CA ILE A 119 4.46 -18.10 5.63
C ILE A 119 4.17 -16.63 5.98
N ALA A 120 5.10 -15.94 6.66
CA ALA A 120 4.97 -14.53 6.99
C ALA A 120 4.87 -13.65 5.73
N LEU A 121 5.65 -13.94 4.69
CA LEU A 121 5.58 -13.23 3.40
C LEU A 121 4.22 -13.42 2.73
N ILE A 122 3.66 -14.64 2.73
CA ILE A 122 2.35 -14.94 2.15
C ILE A 122 1.24 -14.18 2.88
N PHE A 123 1.18 -14.27 4.22
CA PHE A 123 0.15 -13.56 5.00
C PHE A 123 0.27 -12.04 4.86
N SER A 124 1.48 -11.51 4.82
CA SER A 124 1.71 -10.08 4.64
C SER A 124 1.29 -9.62 3.24
N LEU A 125 1.56 -10.41 2.20
CA LEU A 125 1.11 -10.14 0.83
C LEU A 125 -0.42 -10.15 0.73
N LEU A 126 -1.09 -11.15 1.32
CA LEU A 126 -2.56 -11.21 1.34
C LEU A 126 -3.16 -9.97 2.03
N THR A 127 -2.57 -9.55 3.15
CA THR A 127 -2.99 -8.34 3.86
C THR A 127 -2.85 -7.09 2.98
N LEU A 128 -1.72 -6.95 2.27
CA LEU A 128 -1.50 -5.84 1.33
C LEU A 128 -2.50 -5.85 0.17
N ILE A 129 -2.86 -7.02 -0.36
CA ILE A 129 -3.87 -7.16 -1.41
C ILE A 129 -5.24 -6.66 -0.92
N VAL A 130 -5.65 -7.08 0.29
CA VAL A 130 -6.92 -6.64 0.89
C VAL A 130 -6.93 -5.12 1.11
N ILE A 131 -5.86 -4.56 1.66
CA ILE A 131 -5.74 -3.11 1.88
C ILE A 131 -5.78 -2.35 0.55
N ALA A 132 -5.04 -2.82 -0.46
CA ALA A 132 -5.03 -2.22 -1.80
C ALA A 132 -6.43 -2.24 -2.44
N PHE A 133 -7.16 -3.35 -2.30
CA PHE A 133 -8.54 -3.47 -2.79
C PHE A 133 -9.49 -2.47 -2.11
N VAL A 134 -9.43 -2.36 -0.78
CA VAL A 134 -10.23 -1.39 -0.02
C VAL A 134 -9.92 0.05 -0.42
N LEU A 135 -8.63 0.40 -0.57
CA LEU A 135 -8.22 1.73 -1.02
C LEU A 135 -8.68 2.02 -2.45
N MET A 136 -8.57 1.06 -3.37
CA MET A 136 -9.04 1.20 -4.75
C MET A 136 -10.54 1.52 -4.81
N LEU A 137 -11.36 0.79 -4.07
CA LEU A 137 -12.80 1.04 -4.00
C LEU A 137 -13.12 2.44 -3.42
N PHE A 138 -12.34 2.90 -2.44
CA PHE A 138 -12.48 4.23 -1.88
C PHE A 138 -12.16 5.33 -2.90
N PHE A 139 -11.03 5.21 -3.61
CA PHE A 139 -10.63 6.16 -4.65
C PHE A 139 -11.65 6.25 -5.79
N ILE A 140 -12.17 5.11 -6.24
CA ILE A 140 -13.21 5.05 -7.28
C ILE A 140 -14.47 5.80 -6.82
N ARG A 141 -14.96 5.53 -5.60
CA ARG A 141 -16.13 6.25 -5.05
C ARG A 141 -15.90 7.76 -4.95
N TYR A 142 -14.71 8.18 -4.55
CA TYR A 142 -14.36 9.60 -4.42
C TYR A 142 -14.40 10.33 -5.77
N GLN A 143 -13.84 9.71 -6.82
CA GLN A 143 -13.86 10.29 -8.18
C GLN A 143 -15.30 10.48 -8.70
N PHE A 144 -16.17 9.49 -8.54
CA PHE A 144 -17.57 9.62 -8.95
C PHE A 144 -18.32 10.73 -8.21
N ILE A 145 -18.09 10.87 -6.89
CA ILE A 145 -18.69 11.95 -6.09
C ILE A 145 -18.18 13.33 -6.55
N ALA A 146 -16.88 13.46 -6.80
CA ALA A 146 -16.29 14.71 -7.27
C ALA A 146 -16.84 15.14 -8.65
N ILE A 147 -16.98 14.19 -9.58
CA ILE A 147 -17.57 14.43 -10.91
C ILE A 147 -19.05 14.83 -10.77
N GLY A 148 -19.82 14.15 -9.91
CA GLY A 148 -21.21 14.50 -9.65
C GLY A 148 -21.38 15.91 -9.09
N ILE A 149 -20.53 16.32 -8.15
CA ILE A 149 -20.51 17.68 -7.60
C ILE A 149 -20.17 18.69 -8.69
N ALA A 150 -19.14 18.44 -9.50
CA ALA A 150 -18.75 19.33 -10.60
C ALA A 150 -19.90 19.52 -11.61
N PHE A 151 -20.59 18.44 -11.98
CA PHE A 151 -21.75 18.50 -12.88
C PHE A 151 -22.90 19.34 -12.29
N ILE A 152 -23.22 19.16 -11.01
CA ILE A 152 -24.25 19.96 -10.33
C ILE A 152 -23.86 21.45 -10.30
N LEU A 153 -22.60 21.77 -10.02
CA LEU A 153 -22.11 23.15 -10.03
C LEU A 153 -22.22 23.79 -11.41
N GLU A 154 -21.91 23.07 -12.48
CA GLU A 154 -22.06 23.55 -13.86
C GLU A 154 -23.53 23.79 -14.24
N VAL A 155 -24.45 22.89 -13.85
CA VAL A 155 -25.89 23.07 -14.06
C VAL A 155 -26.43 24.30 -13.32
N LEU A 156 -26.00 24.50 -12.08
CA LEU A 156 -26.35 25.70 -11.31
C LEU A 156 -25.78 26.97 -11.95
N ALA A 157 -24.54 26.95 -12.42
CA ALA A 157 -23.95 28.08 -13.15
C ALA A 157 -24.70 28.37 -14.46
N GLY A 158 -25.14 27.34 -15.18
CA GLY A 158 -25.95 27.45 -16.39
C GLY A 158 -27.29 28.13 -16.14
N THR A 159 -28.02 27.73 -15.09
CA THR A 159 -29.31 28.35 -14.74
C THR A 159 -29.18 29.80 -14.25
N GLN A 160 -28.08 30.16 -13.58
CA GLN A 160 -27.81 31.57 -13.26
C GLN A 160 -27.49 32.38 -14.52
N ARG A 161 -26.75 31.80 -15.47
CA ARG A 161 -26.43 32.45 -16.74
C ARG A 161 -27.69 32.68 -17.58
N GLU A 162 -28.61 31.73 -17.63
CA GLU A 162 -29.91 31.88 -18.31
C GLU A 162 -30.77 32.98 -17.67
N LYS A 163 -30.90 32.97 -16.33
CA LYS A 163 -31.62 34.02 -15.60
C LYS A 163 -31.01 35.41 -15.79
N SER A 164 -29.68 35.51 -15.84
CA SER A 164 -28.97 36.77 -16.06
C SER A 164 -29.17 37.31 -17.49
N VAL A 165 -29.20 36.44 -18.50
CA VAL A 165 -29.48 36.81 -19.90
C VAL A 165 -30.95 37.23 -20.06
N THR A 166 -31.91 36.46 -19.52
CA THR A 166 -33.33 36.84 -19.56
C THR A 166 -33.61 38.15 -18.82
N GLY A 167 -32.92 38.40 -17.70
CA GLY A 167 -32.97 39.67 -16.98
C GLY A 167 -32.49 40.84 -17.83
N ALA A 168 -31.33 40.72 -18.48
CA ALA A 168 -30.79 41.75 -19.37
C ALA A 168 -31.71 42.05 -20.57
N VAL A 169 -32.26 41.00 -21.22
CA VAL A 169 -33.21 41.15 -22.34
C VAL A 169 -34.50 41.85 -21.89
N ARG A 170 -35.00 41.54 -20.68
CA ARG A 170 -36.22 42.16 -20.13
C ARG A 170 -36.01 43.64 -19.80
N VAL A 171 -34.85 44.01 -19.23
CA VAL A 171 -34.47 45.41 -18.99
C VAL A 171 -34.35 46.18 -20.30
N MET A 172 -33.71 45.58 -21.30
CA MET A 172 -33.56 46.20 -22.63
C MET A 172 -34.92 46.40 -23.33
N ASN A 173 -35.84 45.44 -23.22
CA ASN A 173 -37.21 45.57 -23.75
C ASN A 173 -38.02 46.66 -23.03
N VAL A 174 -37.87 46.80 -21.71
CA VAL A 174 -38.50 47.91 -20.95
C VAL A 174 -37.93 49.26 -21.38
N PHE A 175 -36.61 49.36 -21.58
CA PHE A 175 -35.95 50.58 -22.07
C PHE A 175 -36.41 50.97 -23.49
N LEU A 176 -36.46 50.01 -24.41
CA LEU A 176 -36.96 50.20 -25.77
C LEU A 176 -38.42 50.66 -25.78
N LYS A 177 -39.27 50.08 -24.94
CA LYS A 177 -40.68 50.48 -24.80
C LYS A 177 -40.81 51.91 -24.27
N HIS A 178 -39.95 52.32 -23.34
CA HIS A 178 -39.92 53.69 -22.80
C HIS A 178 -39.41 54.74 -23.80
N ILE A 179 -38.52 54.36 -24.72
CA ILE A 179 -38.00 55.24 -25.79
C ILE A 179 -39.04 55.38 -26.92
N ALA A 180 -39.71 54.29 -27.29
CA ALA A 180 -40.72 54.30 -28.36
C ALA A 180 -42.01 55.07 -28.01
N PHE A 181 -42.37 55.18 -26.73
CA PHE A 181 -43.56 55.92 -26.27
C PHE A 181 -43.34 57.42 -26.04
N ARG A 182 -42.10 57.90 -26.22
CA ARG A 182 -41.72 59.31 -25.99
C ARG A 182 -41.58 60.12 -27.28
N LYS A 183 -42.15 59.64 -28.38
CA LYS A 183 -42.21 60.27 -29.69
C LYS A 183 -43.65 60.21 -30.20
#